data_AF-A0A1V5GNL5-F1
#
_entry.id   AF-A0A1V5GNL5-F1
#
_cell.length_a   1.000
_cell.length_b   1.000
_cell.length_c   1.000
_cell.angle_alpha   90.00
_cell.angle_beta   90.00
_cell.angle_gamma   90.00
#
_symmetry.space_group_name_H-M   'P 1'
#
loop_
_entity.id
_entity.type
_entity.pdbx_description
1 polymer ?
#
loop_
_entity_poly.entity_id
_entity_poly.type
_entity_poly.pdbx_seq_one_letter_code
_entity_poly.pdbx_strand_id
1 'polypeptide(L)'
;MNVYSLVAPTACSFYTPENYKDLFESEKKDLDSIKRSLKNVTAVDAYTPLLAHKNEDIYSRTDHHWQPLGAYYAAEAFAEAAGVDFDPIDKYQKVTLYGFVGTLYGYTQSAALLNNPEKFIYYKPKNTLKVTQYDSYFQNPTEVELFLKPTTLDTSSYYMVFGSDERIAHVNNPSCKNGRNLVIFKDSYGNALLPVLANSFENIYMCDIRYFNINPVDFAKEVKCTDMLFAMCTYSAVGPNRDYIYNNLHY
;
A
#
# COMPACT_ATOMS: atom_id res chain seq x y z
N MET A 1 6.50 20.30 -5.25
CA MET A 1 6.20 18.96 -4.73
C MET A 1 4.70 18.85 -4.58
N ASN A 2 4.08 17.88 -5.23
CA ASN A 2 2.65 17.59 -5.08
C ASN A 2 2.47 16.64 -3.89
N VAL A 3 1.42 16.85 -3.09
CA VAL A 3 1.11 15.99 -1.95
C VAL A 3 -0.25 15.36 -2.16
N TYR A 4 -0.34 14.06 -1.95
CA TYR A 4 -1.53 13.24 -2.19
C TYR A 4 -1.90 12.48 -0.93
N SER A 5 -3.21 12.25 -0.75
CA SER A 5 -3.74 11.42 0.32
C SER A 5 -4.64 10.33 -0.29
N LEU A 6 -4.21 9.09 -0.14
CA LEU A 6 -4.97 7.88 -0.49
C LEU A 6 -5.29 7.15 0.81
N VAL A 7 -6.53 7.27 1.24
CA VAL A 7 -7.05 6.45 2.35
C VAL A 7 -7.94 5.37 1.75
N ALA A 8 -7.55 4.11 1.90
CA ALA A 8 -8.26 2.98 1.34
C ALA A 8 -9.31 2.46 2.35
N PRO A 9 -10.55 2.18 1.94
CA PRO A 9 -11.50 1.48 2.80
C PRO A 9 -11.01 0.06 3.10
N THR A 10 -11.56 -0.57 4.13
CA THR A 10 -11.36 -2.00 4.37
C THR A 10 -12.43 -2.83 3.68
N ALA A 11 -12.33 -4.16 3.74
CA ALA A 11 -13.34 -5.08 3.22
C ALA A 11 -14.75 -4.80 3.79
N CYS A 12 -14.83 -4.22 4.99
CA CYS A 12 -16.08 -3.89 5.67
C CYS A 12 -16.96 -2.93 4.86
N SER A 13 -16.37 -2.04 4.04
CA SER A 13 -17.11 -1.12 3.18
C SER A 13 -17.99 -1.82 2.14
N PHE A 14 -17.61 -3.02 1.70
CA PHE A 14 -18.21 -3.66 0.53
C PHE A 14 -18.85 -5.01 0.83
N TYR A 15 -18.35 -5.73 1.83
CA TYR A 15 -18.69 -7.14 2.04
C TYR A 15 -19.40 -7.45 3.35
N THR A 16 -19.56 -6.49 4.25
CA THR A 16 -20.26 -6.78 5.50
C THR A 16 -21.72 -7.15 5.25
N PRO A 17 -22.20 -8.31 5.73
CA PRO A 17 -23.58 -8.71 5.55
C PRO A 17 -24.56 -7.72 6.20
N GLU A 18 -25.77 -7.62 5.64
CA GLU A 18 -26.76 -6.62 6.06
C GLU A 18 -27.07 -6.66 7.57
N ASN A 19 -27.14 -7.86 8.14
CA ASN A 19 -27.45 -8.07 9.55
C ASN A 19 -26.31 -7.68 10.51
N TYR A 20 -25.17 -7.24 10.00
CA TYR A 20 -24.02 -6.78 10.79
C TYR A 20 -23.69 -5.30 10.55
N LYS A 21 -24.47 -4.57 9.75
CA LYS A 21 -24.20 -3.16 9.44
C LYS A 21 -24.26 -2.23 10.65
N ASP A 22 -25.04 -2.57 11.67
CA ASP A 22 -25.14 -1.78 12.90
C ASP A 22 -23.91 -1.92 13.82
N LEU A 23 -22.94 -2.77 13.48
CA LEU A 23 -21.72 -2.99 14.28
C LEU A 23 -20.57 -2.04 13.94
N PHE A 24 -20.66 -1.28 12.84
CA PHE A 24 -19.58 -0.41 12.39
C PHE A 24 -20.09 0.84 11.69
N GLU A 25 -19.31 1.91 11.77
CA GLU A 25 -19.62 3.17 11.10
C GLU A 25 -19.18 3.16 9.64
N SER A 26 -19.72 4.11 8.87
CA SER A 26 -19.44 4.20 7.43
C SER A 26 -18.05 4.76 7.15
N GLU A 27 -17.14 3.89 6.72
CA GLU A 27 -15.82 4.28 6.20
C GLU A 27 -15.92 5.31 5.06
N LYS A 28 -16.98 5.27 4.24
CA LYS A 28 -17.22 6.29 3.21
C LYS A 28 -17.41 7.69 3.81
N LYS A 29 -18.13 7.81 4.94
CA LYS A 29 -18.28 9.09 5.64
C LYS A 29 -16.94 9.58 6.17
N ASP A 30 -16.11 8.68 6.69
CA ASP A 30 -14.75 9.01 7.15
C ASP A 30 -13.88 9.53 6.00
N LEU A 31 -13.86 8.82 4.87
CA LEU A 31 -13.14 9.24 3.66
C LEU A 31 -13.60 10.62 3.16
N ASP A 32 -14.91 10.86 3.13
CA ASP A 32 -15.45 12.16 2.74
C ASP A 32 -15.09 13.27 3.75
N SER A 33 -15.02 12.94 5.04
CA SER A 33 -14.60 13.86 6.09
C SER A 33 -13.12 14.23 5.98
N ILE A 34 -12.25 13.23 5.76
CA ILE A 34 -10.83 13.43 5.49
C ILE A 34 -10.66 14.33 4.26
N LYS A 35 -11.30 13.99 3.14
CA LYS A 35 -11.24 14.77 1.89
C LYS A 35 -11.61 16.24 2.09
N ARG A 36 -12.67 16.54 2.85
CA ARG A 36 -13.08 17.93 3.16
C ARG A 36 -12.09 18.68 4.04
N SER A 37 -11.29 17.97 4.82
CA SER A 37 -10.35 18.54 5.79
C SER A 37 -8.97 18.84 5.19
N LEU A 38 -8.64 18.23 4.04
CA LEU A 38 -7.38 18.43 3.34
C LEU A 38 -7.23 19.86 2.81
N LYS A 39 -6.02 20.43 2.95
CA LYS A 39 -5.64 21.73 2.43
C LYS A 39 -4.35 21.60 1.64
N ASN A 40 -4.35 22.02 0.37
CA ASN A 40 -3.20 21.88 -0.52
C ASN A 40 -2.69 20.43 -0.65
N VAL A 41 -3.58 19.45 -0.49
CA VAL A 41 -3.32 18.03 -0.66
C VAL A 41 -4.40 17.46 -1.59
N THR A 42 -3.97 16.73 -2.62
CA THR A 42 -4.88 16.09 -3.57
C THR A 42 -5.41 14.79 -2.97
N ALA A 43 -6.73 14.72 -2.75
CA ALA A 43 -7.38 13.48 -2.33
C ALA A 43 -7.46 12.50 -3.52
N VAL A 44 -6.95 11.28 -3.33
CA VAL A 44 -7.06 10.18 -4.29
C VAL A 44 -8.28 9.34 -3.94
N ASP A 45 -9.18 9.12 -4.90
CA ASP A 45 -10.38 8.31 -4.69
C ASP A 45 -10.09 6.82 -4.93
N ALA A 46 -9.76 6.10 -3.87
CA ALA A 46 -9.67 4.64 -3.90
C ALA A 46 -11.05 3.95 -3.78
N TYR A 47 -12.05 4.62 -3.19
CA TYR A 47 -13.33 3.98 -2.86
C TYR A 47 -14.13 3.63 -4.13
N THR A 48 -14.25 4.57 -5.06
CA THR A 48 -15.03 4.39 -6.29
C THR A 48 -14.52 3.23 -7.17
N PRO A 49 -13.22 3.14 -7.52
CA PRO A 49 -12.74 2.01 -8.32
C PRO A 49 -12.86 0.68 -7.57
N LEU A 50 -12.56 0.63 -6.26
CA LEU A 50 -12.75 -0.59 -5.47
C LEU A 50 -14.22 -1.03 -5.43
N LEU A 51 -15.16 -0.10 -5.31
CA LEU A 51 -16.59 -0.41 -5.37
C LEU A 51 -17.00 -0.98 -6.73
N ALA A 52 -16.48 -0.43 -7.83
CA ALA A 52 -16.75 -0.90 -9.18
C ALA A 52 -16.25 -2.34 -9.40
N HIS A 53 -15.14 -2.70 -8.76
CA HIS A 53 -14.50 -4.01 -8.84
C HIS A 53 -14.82 -4.96 -7.68
N LYS A 54 -15.84 -4.65 -6.86
CA LYS A 54 -16.16 -5.45 -5.66
C LYS A 54 -16.53 -6.91 -5.93
N ASN A 55 -16.91 -7.25 -7.15
CA ASN A 55 -17.24 -8.64 -7.53
C ASN A 55 -15.99 -9.46 -7.90
N GLU A 56 -14.80 -8.85 -7.90
CA GLU A 56 -13.52 -9.52 -8.07
C GLU A 56 -12.86 -9.77 -6.70
N ASP A 57 -11.82 -10.61 -6.68
CA ASP A 57 -11.04 -10.92 -5.47
C ASP A 57 -10.11 -9.77 -5.09
N ILE A 58 -10.68 -8.60 -4.76
CA ILE A 58 -9.94 -7.37 -4.42
C ILE A 58 -9.62 -7.24 -2.92
N TYR A 59 -10.26 -8.03 -2.05
CA TYR A 59 -9.95 -8.11 -0.62
C TYR A 59 -9.70 -9.54 -0.17
N SER A 60 -8.84 -9.69 0.83
CA SER A 60 -8.60 -11.00 1.43
C SER A 60 -9.77 -11.39 2.33
N ARG A 61 -10.11 -12.68 2.35
CA ARG A 61 -11.17 -13.23 3.23
C ARG A 61 -10.63 -13.60 4.61
N THR A 62 -9.34 -13.90 4.69
CA THR A 62 -8.64 -14.42 5.88
C THR A 62 -7.56 -13.46 6.40
N ASP A 63 -7.31 -12.36 5.69
CA ASP A 63 -6.31 -11.36 6.03
C ASP A 63 -6.94 -9.97 6.12
N HIS A 64 -6.37 -9.09 6.95
CA HIS A 64 -6.93 -7.75 7.13
C HIS A 64 -6.65 -6.79 5.96
N HIS A 65 -5.75 -7.15 5.04
CA HIS A 65 -5.42 -6.32 3.87
C HIS A 65 -6.36 -6.59 2.68
N TRP A 66 -6.34 -5.67 1.71
CA TRP A 66 -6.77 -5.97 0.36
C TRP A 66 -5.97 -7.13 -0.25
N GLN A 67 -6.50 -7.73 -1.32
CA GLN A 67 -5.67 -8.51 -2.24
C GLN A 67 -4.88 -7.54 -3.12
N PRO A 68 -3.73 -7.94 -3.69
CA PRO A 68 -2.92 -7.05 -4.53
C PRO A 68 -3.67 -6.48 -5.76
N LEU A 69 -4.77 -7.11 -6.18
CA LEU A 69 -5.67 -6.56 -7.20
C LEU A 69 -6.41 -5.30 -6.71
N GLY A 70 -6.85 -5.24 -5.46
CA GLY A 70 -7.43 -4.02 -4.89
C GLY A 70 -6.40 -2.89 -4.84
N ALA A 71 -5.16 -3.20 -4.45
CA ALA A 71 -4.06 -2.25 -4.47
C ALA A 71 -3.77 -1.72 -5.89
N TYR A 72 -3.88 -2.57 -6.92
CA TYR A 72 -3.72 -2.17 -8.31
C TYR A 72 -4.73 -1.08 -8.72
N TYR A 73 -6.02 -1.25 -8.41
CA TYR A 73 -7.03 -0.24 -8.74
C TYR A 73 -6.86 1.07 -7.96
N ALA A 74 -6.43 0.99 -6.69
CA ALA A 74 -6.11 2.19 -5.92
C ALA A 74 -4.86 2.91 -6.46
N ALA A 75 -3.85 2.15 -6.92
CA ALA A 75 -2.65 2.66 -7.55
C ALA A 75 -2.95 3.32 -8.90
N GLU A 76 -3.87 2.76 -9.70
CA GLU A 76 -4.33 3.35 -10.96
C GLU A 76 -4.95 4.74 -10.73
N ALA A 77 -5.86 4.85 -9.74
CA ALA A 77 -6.47 6.12 -9.37
C ALA A 77 -5.43 7.14 -8.88
N PHE A 78 -4.39 6.69 -8.16
CA PHE A 78 -3.28 7.57 -7.77
C PHE A 78 -2.45 8.02 -8.97
N ALA A 79 -2.10 7.11 -9.88
CA ALA A 79 -1.31 7.42 -11.07
C ALA A 79 -2.04 8.43 -11.97
N GLU A 80 -3.37 8.29 -12.12
CA GLU A 80 -4.21 9.26 -12.80
C GLU A 80 -4.16 10.64 -12.11
N ALA A 81 -4.35 10.69 -10.80
CA ALA A 81 -4.29 11.93 -10.03
C ALA A 81 -2.90 12.61 -10.09
N ALA A 82 -1.83 11.81 -10.19
CA ALA A 82 -0.45 12.27 -10.28
C ALA A 82 0.00 12.62 -11.71
N GLY A 83 -0.84 12.34 -12.71
CA GLY A 83 -0.54 12.57 -14.13
C GLY A 83 0.70 11.81 -14.59
N VAL A 84 0.80 10.52 -14.24
CA VAL A 84 1.87 9.61 -14.67
C VAL A 84 1.31 8.42 -15.42
N ASP A 85 2.09 7.87 -16.35
CA ASP A 85 1.71 6.65 -17.06
C ASP A 85 1.55 5.48 -16.06
N PHE A 86 0.53 4.65 -16.29
CA PHE A 86 0.27 3.46 -15.49
C PHE A 86 0.11 2.25 -16.40
N ASP A 87 0.78 1.15 -16.06
CA ASP A 87 0.75 -0.04 -16.90
C ASP A 87 -0.58 -0.81 -16.71
N PRO A 88 -1.23 -1.27 -17.80
CA PRO A 88 -2.34 -2.20 -17.68
C PRO A 88 -1.87 -3.52 -17.03
N ILE A 89 -2.79 -4.17 -16.30
CA ILE A 89 -2.45 -5.31 -15.45
C ILE A 89 -1.82 -6.51 -16.20
N ASP A 90 -2.12 -6.66 -17.49
CA ASP A 90 -1.60 -7.71 -18.37
C ASP A 90 -0.09 -7.54 -18.71
N LYS A 91 0.46 -6.34 -18.51
CA LYS A 91 1.90 -6.10 -18.61
C LYS A 91 2.68 -6.68 -17.43
N TYR A 92 2.04 -6.97 -16.31
CA TYR A 92 2.70 -7.59 -15.16
C TYR A 92 2.73 -9.12 -15.29
N GLN A 93 3.71 -9.75 -14.66
CA GLN A 93 3.71 -11.19 -14.45
C GLN A 93 2.83 -11.52 -13.24
N LYS A 94 1.73 -12.24 -13.47
CA LYS A 94 0.86 -12.77 -12.42
C LYS A 94 1.54 -13.93 -11.70
N VAL A 95 1.62 -13.88 -10.38
CA VAL A 95 2.06 -14.98 -9.52
C VAL A 95 0.92 -15.38 -8.60
N THR A 96 0.68 -16.68 -8.46
CA THR A 96 -0.39 -17.23 -7.61
C THR A 96 0.22 -18.14 -6.56
N LEU A 97 -0.06 -17.82 -5.29
CA LEU A 97 0.25 -18.65 -4.13
C LEU A 97 -1.07 -19.24 -3.58
N TYR A 98 -1.01 -20.45 -3.04
CA TYR A 98 -2.18 -21.20 -2.58
C TYR A 98 -2.07 -21.47 -1.08
N GLY A 99 -3.21 -21.61 -0.40
CA GLY A 99 -3.23 -21.97 1.02
C GLY A 99 -3.10 -20.78 1.97
N PHE A 100 -3.36 -19.55 1.49
CA PHE A 100 -3.22 -18.35 2.32
C PHE A 100 -4.31 -18.31 3.39
N VAL A 101 -3.89 -18.23 4.66
CA VAL A 101 -4.75 -17.94 5.81
C VAL A 101 -4.06 -16.85 6.62
N GLY A 102 -4.52 -15.61 6.46
CA GLY A 102 -3.81 -14.44 6.99
C GLY A 102 -4.14 -14.06 8.44
N THR A 103 -3.95 -12.79 8.73
CA THR A 103 -3.99 -12.26 10.10
C THR A 103 -5.34 -12.37 10.80
N LEU A 104 -6.47 -12.45 10.08
CA LEU A 104 -7.78 -12.55 10.72
C LEU A 104 -7.92 -13.86 11.48
N TYR A 105 -7.28 -14.94 11.03
CA TYR A 105 -7.16 -16.16 11.83
C TYR A 105 -6.38 -15.89 13.11
N GLY A 106 -5.24 -15.19 13.02
CA GLY A 106 -4.47 -14.78 14.20
C GLY A 106 -5.31 -14.00 15.21
N TYR A 107 -6.14 -13.07 14.74
CA TYR A 107 -6.98 -12.21 15.59
C TYR A 107 -8.17 -12.94 16.23
N THR A 108 -8.71 -13.97 15.58
CA THR A 108 -9.98 -14.60 15.98
C THR A 108 -9.85 -16.04 16.45
N GLN A 109 -8.75 -16.72 16.09
CA GLN A 109 -8.57 -18.17 16.22
C GLN A 109 -9.73 -18.99 15.63
N SER A 110 -10.44 -18.43 14.63
CA SER A 110 -11.63 -19.04 14.04
C SER A 110 -11.28 -20.22 13.15
N ALA A 111 -11.80 -21.40 13.49
CA ALA A 111 -11.69 -22.59 12.65
C ALA A 111 -12.31 -22.41 11.26
N ALA A 112 -13.31 -21.53 11.12
CA ALA A 112 -13.94 -21.23 9.83
C ALA A 112 -12.96 -20.51 8.87
N LEU A 113 -12.06 -19.67 9.40
CA LEU A 113 -11.01 -19.04 8.61
C LEU A 113 -9.90 -20.04 8.28
N LEU A 114 -9.46 -20.83 9.27
CA LEU A 114 -8.42 -21.84 9.09
C LEU A 114 -8.77 -22.87 8.00
N ASN A 115 -10.03 -23.31 7.97
CA ASN A 115 -10.52 -24.30 7.02
C ASN A 115 -10.95 -23.72 5.66
N ASN A 116 -10.74 -22.42 5.43
CA ASN A 116 -11.15 -21.75 4.19
C ASN A 116 -10.02 -20.92 3.57
N PRO A 117 -8.86 -21.54 3.28
CA PRO A 117 -7.73 -20.84 2.70
C PRO A 117 -8.09 -20.22 1.34
N GLU A 118 -7.41 -19.13 1.01
CA GLU A 118 -7.56 -18.44 -0.26
C GLU A 118 -6.30 -18.48 -1.12
N LYS A 119 -6.45 -17.99 -2.35
CA LYS A 119 -5.30 -17.71 -3.22
C LYS A 119 -4.76 -16.32 -2.85
N PHE A 120 -3.45 -16.18 -2.87
CA PHE A 120 -2.80 -14.87 -2.80
C PHE A 120 -2.15 -14.60 -4.15
N ILE A 121 -2.61 -13.56 -4.84
CA ILE A 121 -2.21 -13.27 -6.22
C ILE A 121 -1.57 -11.89 -6.27
N TYR A 122 -0.29 -11.83 -6.66
CA TYR A 122 0.45 -10.57 -6.80
C TYR A 122 1.04 -10.41 -8.21
N TYR A 123 1.40 -9.17 -8.55
CA TYR A 123 1.78 -8.74 -9.89
C TYR A 123 3.21 -8.22 -9.89
N LYS A 124 4.10 -8.88 -10.65
CA LYS A 124 5.51 -8.48 -10.75
C LYS A 124 5.75 -7.65 -12.02
N PRO A 125 6.42 -6.49 -11.94
CA PRO A 125 6.96 -5.84 -13.13
C PRO A 125 7.86 -6.79 -13.92
N LYS A 126 7.79 -6.73 -15.25
CA LYS A 126 8.61 -7.59 -16.14
C LYS A 126 9.99 -6.98 -16.45
N ASN A 127 10.14 -5.67 -16.24
CA ASN A 127 11.40 -4.95 -16.40
C ASN A 127 12.33 -5.12 -15.18
N THR A 128 13.61 -4.87 -15.40
CA THR A 128 14.61 -4.85 -14.33
C THR A 128 14.49 -3.58 -13.51
N LEU A 129 14.36 -3.74 -12.19
CA LEU A 129 14.35 -2.67 -11.21
C LEU A 129 15.57 -2.81 -10.31
N LYS A 130 16.15 -1.69 -9.86
CA LYS A 130 17.17 -1.70 -8.81
C LYS A 130 16.50 -1.38 -7.49
N VAL A 131 16.64 -2.26 -6.50
CA VAL A 131 16.03 -2.08 -5.19
C VAL A 131 17.10 -2.03 -4.11
N THR A 132 17.03 -1.02 -3.26
CA THR A 132 17.93 -0.84 -2.12
C THR A 132 17.10 -0.63 -0.87
N GLN A 133 17.40 -1.38 0.19
CA GLN A 133 16.81 -1.18 1.51
C GLN A 133 17.78 -0.45 2.43
N TYR A 134 17.21 0.39 3.29
CA TYR A 134 17.90 1.13 4.34
C TYR A 134 17.22 0.84 5.68
N ASP A 135 17.92 1.07 6.79
CA ASP A 135 17.26 1.18 8.09
C ASP A 135 16.34 2.42 8.18
N SER A 136 15.67 2.58 9.31
CA SER A 136 14.74 3.70 9.55
C SER A 136 15.43 5.07 9.67
N TYR A 137 16.77 5.11 9.65
CA TYR A 137 17.59 6.33 9.62
C TYR A 137 18.10 6.67 8.21
N PHE A 138 17.63 5.94 7.18
CA PHE A 138 18.11 6.03 5.79
C PHE A 138 19.62 5.74 5.66
N GLN A 139 20.13 4.82 6.48
CA GLN A 139 21.52 4.37 6.50
C GLN A 139 21.63 2.89 6.10
N ASN A 140 22.87 2.41 6.00
CA ASN A 140 23.20 0.99 5.78
C ASN A 140 22.54 0.39 4.51
N PRO A 141 22.78 0.97 3.32
CA PRO A 141 22.17 0.51 2.07
C PRO A 141 22.51 -0.94 1.77
N THR A 142 21.49 -1.74 1.49
CA THR A 142 21.62 -3.14 1.06
C THR A 142 20.82 -3.37 -0.21
N GLU A 143 21.46 -3.89 -1.26
CA GLU A 143 20.76 -4.28 -2.49
C GLU A 143 19.97 -5.57 -2.26
N VAL A 144 18.69 -5.56 -2.66
CA VAL A 144 17.76 -6.67 -2.42
C VAL A 144 16.88 -6.92 -3.65
N GLU A 145 16.16 -8.04 -3.67
CA GLU A 145 15.09 -8.26 -4.63
C GLU A 145 13.84 -7.44 -4.24
N LEU A 146 13.04 -7.01 -5.22
CA LEU A 146 11.78 -6.27 -4.95
C LEU A 146 10.80 -7.07 -4.08
N PHE A 147 10.84 -8.39 -4.20
CA PHE A 147 9.96 -9.30 -3.50
C PHE A 147 10.78 -10.27 -2.65
N LEU A 148 10.30 -10.56 -1.43
CA LEU A 148 10.80 -11.72 -0.70
C LEU A 148 10.43 -13.00 -1.47
N LYS A 149 11.26 -14.04 -1.34
CA LYS A 149 11.01 -15.32 -2.02
C LYS A 149 9.84 -16.03 -1.34
N PRO A 150 8.73 -16.35 -2.03
CA PRO A 150 7.60 -17.02 -1.39
C PRO A 150 7.95 -18.34 -0.71
N THR A 151 9.00 -19.04 -1.17
CA THR A 151 9.50 -20.28 -0.57
C THR A 151 10.13 -20.10 0.81
N THR A 152 10.43 -18.87 1.23
CA THR A 152 10.96 -18.54 2.56
C THR A 152 9.89 -18.01 3.51
N LEU A 153 8.61 -18.00 3.09
CA LEU A 153 7.49 -17.50 3.86
C LEU A 153 6.54 -18.65 4.20
N ASP A 154 6.07 -18.65 5.45
CA ASP A 154 4.92 -19.47 5.82
C ASP A 154 3.68 -19.03 5.03
N THR A 155 2.76 -19.97 4.79
CA THR A 155 1.54 -19.67 4.02
C THR A 155 0.73 -18.54 4.64
N SER A 156 0.73 -18.40 5.97
CA SER A 156 0.07 -17.32 6.70
C SER A 156 0.70 -15.94 6.52
N SER A 157 1.91 -15.89 5.97
CA SER A 157 2.74 -14.69 5.89
C SER A 157 2.96 -14.22 4.45
N TYR A 158 2.18 -14.71 3.49
CA TYR A 158 2.34 -14.37 2.07
C TYR A 158 2.25 -12.87 1.75
N TYR A 159 1.52 -12.08 2.55
CA TYR A 159 1.52 -10.62 2.38
C TYR A 159 2.91 -9.99 2.60
N MET A 160 3.79 -10.62 3.39
CA MET A 160 5.18 -10.18 3.58
C MET A 160 6.05 -10.31 2.32
N VAL A 161 5.53 -10.87 1.21
CA VAL A 161 6.22 -10.88 -0.08
C VAL A 161 6.68 -9.48 -0.50
N PHE A 162 5.98 -8.43 -0.04
CA PHE A 162 6.30 -7.02 -0.32
C PHE A 162 7.41 -6.44 0.57
N GLY A 163 7.98 -7.22 1.50
CA GLY A 163 9.06 -6.79 2.40
C GLY A 163 8.60 -6.44 3.81
N SER A 164 9.46 -5.71 4.53
CA SER A 164 9.25 -5.31 5.93
C SER A 164 8.84 -3.84 6.03
N ASP A 165 8.04 -3.52 7.03
CA ASP A 165 7.62 -2.16 7.36
C ASP A 165 8.72 -1.35 8.07
N GLU A 166 9.70 -2.02 8.69
CA GLU A 166 10.74 -1.38 9.51
C GLU A 166 11.94 -0.85 8.71
N ARG A 167 11.81 -0.79 7.39
CA ARG A 167 12.88 -0.41 6.45
C ARG A 167 12.38 0.64 5.47
N ILE A 168 13.27 1.53 5.04
CA ILE A 168 13.01 2.40 3.90
C ILE A 168 13.44 1.64 2.64
N ALA A 169 12.52 1.43 1.70
CA ALA A 169 12.84 0.80 0.43
C ALA A 169 12.93 1.87 -0.67
N HIS A 170 14.04 1.88 -1.40
CA HIS A 170 14.23 2.67 -2.62
C HIS A 170 14.17 1.75 -3.83
N VAL A 171 13.20 1.99 -4.71
CA VAL A 171 13.09 1.36 -6.03
C VAL A 171 13.46 2.40 -7.07
N ASN A 172 14.50 2.10 -7.86
CA ASN A 172 14.84 2.86 -9.06
C ASN A 172 14.44 2.03 -10.30
N ASN A 173 13.78 2.70 -11.25
CA ASN A 173 13.49 2.13 -12.56
C ASN A 173 14.39 2.77 -13.62
N PRO A 174 15.45 2.08 -14.08
CA PRO A 174 16.36 2.63 -15.08
C PRO A 174 15.71 2.94 -16.42
N SER A 175 14.56 2.34 -16.74
CA SER A 175 13.82 2.57 -17.99
C SER A 175 12.84 3.74 -17.90
N CYS A 176 12.48 4.19 -16.69
CA CYS A 176 11.68 5.39 -16.49
C CYS A 176 12.61 6.61 -16.37
N LYS A 177 12.31 7.67 -17.15
CA LYS A 177 13.14 8.89 -17.27
C LYS A 177 12.28 10.15 -17.24
N ASN A 178 11.20 10.11 -16.47
CA ASN A 178 10.26 11.23 -16.34
C ASN A 178 10.67 12.24 -15.26
N GLY A 179 11.78 12.01 -14.54
CA GLY A 179 12.25 12.87 -13.47
C GLY A 179 11.34 12.91 -12.24
N ARG A 180 10.39 11.97 -12.13
CA ARG A 180 9.42 11.90 -11.03
C ARG A 180 9.96 11.01 -9.91
N ASN A 181 10.14 11.60 -8.73
CA ASN A 181 10.59 10.93 -7.52
C ASN A 181 9.45 10.93 -6.50
N LEU A 182 8.90 9.75 -6.25
CA LEU A 182 7.81 9.53 -5.32
C LEU A 182 8.34 9.15 -3.94
N VAL A 183 7.85 9.82 -2.90
CA VAL A 183 7.97 9.36 -1.50
C VAL A 183 6.59 8.91 -1.03
N ILE A 184 6.49 7.67 -0.54
CA ILE A 184 5.25 7.12 0.00
C ILE A 184 5.41 6.95 1.51
N PHE A 185 4.57 7.61 2.29
CA PHE A 185 4.40 7.37 3.72
C PHE A 185 3.15 6.51 3.93
N LYS A 186 3.32 5.30 4.46
CA LYS A 186 2.24 4.31 4.52
C LYS A 186 2.09 3.60 5.85
N ASP A 187 0.95 2.90 6.00
CA ASP A 187 0.83 1.70 6.85
C ASP A 187 0.98 0.43 5.99
N SER A 188 0.79 -0.76 6.57
CA SER A 188 0.95 -2.02 5.84
C SER A 188 0.07 -2.19 4.59
N TYR A 189 -1.04 -1.45 4.41
CA TYR A 189 -1.82 -1.48 3.16
C TYR A 189 -0.98 -0.99 1.99
N GLY A 190 -0.18 0.06 2.18
CA GLY A 190 0.62 0.68 1.11
C GLY A 190 1.69 -0.24 0.51
N ASN A 191 2.05 -1.34 1.18
CA ASN A 191 3.08 -2.28 0.69
C ASN A 191 2.78 -2.81 -0.71
N ALA A 192 1.51 -3.13 -0.98
CA ALA A 192 1.09 -3.68 -2.26
C ALA A 192 1.05 -2.64 -3.40
N LEU A 193 1.16 -1.33 -3.11
CA LEU A 193 1.24 -0.28 -4.12
C LEU A 193 2.61 -0.23 -4.80
N LEU A 194 3.68 -0.58 -4.08
CA LEU A 194 5.06 -0.41 -4.57
C LEU A 194 5.32 -1.08 -5.91
N PRO A 195 5.00 -2.38 -6.11
CA PRO A 195 5.36 -3.05 -7.34
C PRO A 195 4.58 -2.55 -8.55
N VAL A 196 3.31 -2.18 -8.35
CA VAL A 196 2.45 -1.72 -9.45
C VAL A 196 2.78 -0.28 -9.86
N LEU A 197 3.26 0.56 -8.95
CA LEU A 197 3.71 1.92 -9.26
C LEU A 197 5.14 2.01 -9.82
N ALA A 198 5.94 0.94 -9.73
CA ALA A 198 7.37 0.96 -10.06
C ALA A 198 7.69 1.38 -11.50
N ASN A 199 6.72 1.29 -12.42
CA ASN A 199 6.88 1.75 -13.80
C ASN A 199 6.43 3.19 -14.06
N SER A 200 5.68 3.78 -13.13
CA SER A 200 5.14 5.14 -13.24
C SER A 200 6.10 6.22 -12.78
N PHE A 201 7.10 5.87 -11.96
CA PHE A 201 8.05 6.81 -11.36
C PHE A 201 9.49 6.38 -11.61
N GLU A 202 10.40 7.34 -11.73
CA GLU A 202 11.83 7.07 -11.88
C GLU A 202 12.43 6.53 -10.57
N ASN A 203 12.01 7.11 -9.44
CA ASN A 203 12.35 6.64 -8.11
C ASN A 203 11.10 6.56 -7.23
N ILE A 204 11.00 5.51 -6.43
CA ILE A 204 10.02 5.39 -5.35
C ILE A 204 10.76 5.11 -4.04
N TYR A 205 10.49 5.90 -3.03
CA TYR A 205 10.94 5.71 -1.65
C TYR A 205 9.72 5.32 -0.82
N MET A 206 9.66 4.07 -0.37
CA MET A 206 8.58 3.55 0.46
C MET A 206 9.00 3.60 1.93
N CYS A 207 8.25 4.36 2.72
CA CYS A 207 8.50 4.65 4.13
C CYS A 207 7.27 4.29 4.95
N ASP A 208 7.44 3.70 6.12
CA ASP A 208 6.34 3.44 7.04
C ASP A 208 6.22 4.56 8.07
N ILE A 209 5.01 5.06 8.33
CA ILE A 209 4.79 6.15 9.30
C ILE A 209 5.25 5.77 10.71
N ARG A 210 5.24 4.47 11.05
CA ARG A 210 5.64 3.97 12.37
C ARG A 210 7.15 3.89 12.55
N TYR A 211 7.91 3.76 11.46
CA TYR A 211 9.33 3.41 11.45
C TYR A 211 10.16 4.36 10.58
N PHE A 212 9.99 5.67 10.79
CA PHE A 212 10.72 6.71 10.10
C PHE A 212 11.37 7.65 11.13
N ASN A 213 12.70 7.62 11.21
CA ASN A 213 13.46 8.25 12.30
C ASN A 213 14.31 9.44 11.85
N ILE A 214 14.01 10.02 10.68
CA ILE A 214 14.68 11.21 10.14
C ILE A 214 13.67 12.32 9.84
N ASN A 215 14.18 13.52 9.60
CA ASN A 215 13.34 14.64 9.20
C ASN A 215 12.74 14.39 7.79
N PRO A 216 11.41 14.30 7.62
CA PRO A 216 10.77 13.99 6.35
C PRO A 216 10.90 15.13 5.34
N VAL A 217 11.01 16.38 5.79
CA VAL A 217 11.19 17.55 4.93
C VAL A 217 12.60 17.57 4.36
N ASP A 218 13.62 17.32 5.17
CA ASP A 218 15.00 17.25 4.71
C ASP A 218 15.24 16.01 3.86
N PHE A 219 14.68 14.86 4.24
CA PHE A 219 14.66 13.67 3.41
C PHE A 219 14.03 13.94 2.04
N ALA A 220 12.85 14.58 2.00
CA ALA A 220 12.18 14.94 0.74
C ALA A 220 13.04 15.85 -0.14
N LYS A 221 13.80 16.79 0.45
CA LYS A 221 14.78 17.61 -0.31
C LYS A 221 15.95 16.78 -0.81
N GLU A 222 16.51 15.91 0.04
CA GLU A 222 17.65 15.05 -0.26
C GLU A 222 17.37 14.14 -1.46
N VAL A 223 16.21 13.48 -1.46
CA VAL A 223 15.80 12.58 -2.55
C VAL A 223 15.13 13.31 -3.72
N LYS A 224 15.07 14.64 -3.68
CA LYS A 224 14.44 15.50 -4.70
C LYS A 224 13.00 15.09 -4.99
N CYS A 225 12.22 14.87 -3.93
CA CYS A 225 10.83 14.45 -3.99
C CYS A 225 10.00 15.41 -4.87
N THR A 226 9.35 14.86 -5.89
CA THR A 226 8.39 15.58 -6.74
C THR A 226 6.96 15.33 -6.30
N ASP A 227 6.70 14.13 -5.78
CA ASP A 227 5.38 13.65 -5.41
C ASP A 227 5.46 12.93 -4.05
N MET A 228 4.58 13.30 -3.13
CA MET A 228 4.50 12.69 -1.81
C MET A 228 3.11 12.09 -1.62
N LEU A 229 3.03 10.79 -1.36
CA LEU A 229 1.79 10.07 -1.14
C LEU A 229 1.69 9.59 0.30
N PHE A 230 0.63 9.98 1.00
CA PHE A 230 0.19 9.29 2.22
C PHE A 230 -0.79 8.19 1.83
N ALA A 231 -0.44 6.92 2.08
CA ALA A 231 -1.25 5.75 1.69
C ALA A 231 -1.52 4.83 2.89
N MET A 232 -2.76 4.75 3.35
CA MET A 232 -3.10 3.91 4.51
C MET A 232 -4.55 3.43 4.48
N CYS A 233 -4.90 2.44 5.29
CA CYS A 233 -6.31 2.11 5.47
C CYS A 233 -7.04 3.13 6.35
N THR A 234 -8.37 3.17 6.22
CA THR A 234 -9.29 3.96 7.06
C THR A 234 -9.02 3.78 8.55
N TYR A 235 -8.84 2.54 9.02
CA TYR A 235 -8.53 2.25 10.43
C TYR A 235 -7.29 3.01 10.92
N SER A 236 -6.22 3.04 10.12
CA SER A 236 -5.01 3.79 10.46
C SER A 236 -5.24 5.30 10.43
N ALA A 237 -5.96 5.80 9.42
CA ALA A 237 -6.18 7.23 9.22
C ALA A 237 -7.05 7.89 10.32
N VAL A 238 -8.05 7.17 10.83
CA VAL A 238 -8.96 7.68 11.87
C VAL A 238 -8.64 7.16 13.27
N GLY A 239 -7.82 6.12 13.36
CA GLY A 239 -7.39 5.50 14.62
C GLY A 239 -6.06 6.06 15.14
N PRO A 240 -5.41 5.33 16.07
CA PRO A 240 -4.19 5.80 16.75
C PRO A 240 -2.96 5.87 15.82
N ASN A 241 -2.94 5.13 14.71
CA ASN A 241 -1.78 5.14 13.81
C ASN A 241 -1.53 6.51 13.16
N ARG A 242 -2.55 7.36 13.01
CA ARG A 242 -2.37 8.73 12.52
C ARG A 242 -1.43 9.54 13.41
N ASP A 243 -1.36 9.21 14.71
CA ASP A 243 -0.51 9.93 15.66
C ASP A 243 0.97 9.72 15.33
N TYR A 244 1.34 8.65 14.60
CA TYR A 244 2.71 8.49 14.09
C TYR A 244 3.06 9.51 13.00
N ILE A 245 2.09 9.99 12.22
CA ILE A 245 2.34 11.11 11.30
C ILE A 245 2.72 12.34 12.11
N TYR A 246 1.97 12.61 13.18
CA TYR A 246 2.28 13.73 14.07
C TYR A 246 3.58 13.52 14.84
N ASN A 247 3.89 12.30 15.32
CA ASN A 247 5.02 12.05 16.22
C ASN A 247 6.34 11.78 15.48
N ASN A 248 6.30 11.18 14.30
CA ASN A 248 7.50 10.79 13.57
C ASN A 248 7.76 11.68 12.36
N LEU A 249 6.73 12.34 11.81
CA LEU A 249 6.83 13.15 10.60
C LEU A 249 6.65 14.66 10.86
N HIS A 250 6.83 15.13 12.09
CA HIS A 250 6.78 16.56 12.44
C HIS A 250 8.17 17.18 12.58
N TYR A 251 8.41 18.31 11.90
CA TYR A 251 9.49 19.27 12.20
C TYR A 251 9.10 20.67 11.74
#